data_AF-A0A0B2SSJ0-F1
#
_entry.id   AF-A0A0B2SSJ0-F1
#
_cell.length_a   1.000
_cell.length_b   1.000
_cell.length_c   1.000
_cell.angle_alpha   90.00
_cell.angle_beta   90.00
_cell.angle_gamma   90.00
#
_symmetry.space_group_name_H-M   'P 1'
#
loop_
_entity.id
_entity.type
_entity.pdbx_description
1 polymer ?
#
loop_
_entity_poly.entity_id
_entity_poly.type
_entity_poly.pdbx_seq_one_letter_code
_entity_poly.pdbx_strand_id
1 'polypeptide(L)'
;MSSREEGMNKHKKNKNKINNDVVVDVDVGEGDVIEGVEFYSNGDFYEGEFHGGRCSGSGVYHYFESGRYEGEWVDGKYDGYGIESWARGSKYKGCYKQGLRHGFGVYKFYTGDSYAGEWCNGQSHGVGVQACSDGSCYVGEFKFGVKHGLGCYHFRNGDRYAGEYFGDKIHGFGVYHFANGHYYEGSWHEGRRQGYGMYMFRNGDGRCGEWDAGNLKLSLPPQNDAIIRTVQAARKTAENAINLPRKDDHVNKAVIAANRAATAARVAAVKAVQNQMGGKFCDIDV
;
A
#
# COMPACT_ATOMS: atom_id res chain seq x y z
N MET A 1 1.59 6.61 10.83
CA MET A 1 0.17 6.13 10.83
C MET A 1 0.16 4.61 11.02
N SER A 2 0.38 4.15 12.26
CA SER A 2 0.64 2.74 12.61
C SER A 2 -0.40 2.22 13.59
N SER A 3 -1.62 1.97 13.12
CA SER A 3 -2.66 1.42 13.98
C SER A 3 -3.62 0.57 13.16
N ARG A 4 -3.60 -0.75 13.44
CA ARG A 4 -4.46 -1.83 12.93
C ARG A 4 -3.94 -2.64 11.74
N GLU A 5 -2.75 -3.21 11.89
CA GLU A 5 -2.30 -4.41 11.12
C GLU A 5 -2.40 -5.71 11.95
N GLU A 6 -3.19 -5.74 13.02
CA GLU A 6 -3.30 -6.92 13.92
C GLU A 6 -4.27 -8.02 13.45
N GLY A 7 -4.69 -8.02 12.19
CA GLY A 7 -5.69 -8.97 11.69
C GLY A 7 -5.18 -10.39 11.37
N MET A 8 -3.88 -10.60 11.16
CA MET A 8 -3.42 -11.81 10.44
C MET A 8 -2.22 -12.54 11.05
N ASN A 9 -1.98 -12.41 12.36
CA ASN A 9 -0.92 -13.18 13.04
C ASN A 9 -1.39 -14.04 14.23
N LYS A 10 -2.69 -14.37 14.29
CA LYS A 10 -3.18 -15.42 15.20
C LYS A 10 -3.69 -16.56 14.35
N HIS A 11 -2.88 -17.60 14.19
CA HIS A 11 -3.25 -19.02 14.17
C HIS A 11 -2.06 -19.84 13.63
N LYS A 12 -1.02 -20.00 14.46
CA LYS A 12 -0.09 -21.14 14.41
C LYS A 12 0.64 -21.24 15.73
N LYS A 13 -0.03 -21.84 16.73
CA LYS A 13 0.60 -22.52 17.87
C LYS A 13 -0.45 -23.42 18.54
N ASN A 14 -0.47 -24.68 18.14
CA ASN A 14 -0.44 -25.76 19.12
C ASN A 14 0.07 -27.05 18.47
N LYS A 15 1.11 -27.62 19.08
CA LYS A 15 1.67 -28.93 18.74
C LYS A 15 1.06 -29.99 19.67
N ASN A 16 0.85 -31.16 19.07
CA ASN A 16 0.81 -32.52 19.63
C ASN A 16 -0.37 -32.93 20.51
N LYS A 17 -1.17 -33.84 19.97
CA LYS A 17 -1.34 -35.17 20.57
C LYS A 17 -1.33 -36.24 19.49
N ILE A 18 -0.50 -37.25 19.73
CA ILE A 18 -0.28 -38.45 18.91
C ILE A 18 -1.53 -39.32 18.98
N ASN A 19 -1.97 -39.86 17.85
CA ASN A 19 -2.53 -41.21 17.74
C ASN A 19 -2.14 -41.76 16.37
N ASN A 20 -1.48 -42.91 16.39
CA ASN A 20 -1.18 -43.74 15.23
C ASN A 20 -2.49 -44.16 14.60
N ASP A 21 -2.64 -43.99 13.29
CA ASP A 21 -3.40 -44.93 12.45
C ASP A 21 -2.85 -44.91 11.02
N VAL A 22 -2.60 -46.12 10.55
CA VAL A 22 -2.21 -46.65 9.23
C VAL A 22 -2.13 -45.64 8.08
N VAL A 23 -0.90 -45.46 7.56
CA VAL A 23 -0.64 -44.82 6.26
C VAL A 23 -1.10 -45.78 5.17
N VAL A 24 -2.24 -45.50 4.54
CA VAL A 24 -2.57 -46.05 3.23
C VAL A 24 -2.17 -44.99 2.21
N ASP A 25 -1.02 -45.20 1.58
CA ASP A 25 -0.64 -44.45 0.38
C ASP A 25 -1.65 -44.77 -0.72
N VAL A 26 -2.61 -43.86 -0.93
CA VAL A 26 -3.42 -43.85 -2.15
C VAL A 26 -2.76 -42.86 -3.08
N ASP A 27 -2.11 -43.42 -4.10
CA ASP A 27 -1.56 -42.71 -5.26
C ASP A 27 -2.74 -42.07 -6.03
N VAL A 28 -3.03 -40.79 -5.77
CA VAL A 28 -4.03 -40.01 -6.51
C VAL A 28 -3.28 -39.17 -7.54
N GLY A 29 -3.45 -39.51 -8.81
CA GLY A 29 -2.81 -38.90 -9.96
C GLY A 29 -3.03 -37.39 -10.09
N GLU A 30 -2.24 -36.78 -10.97
CA GLU A 30 -2.25 -35.36 -11.36
C GLU A 30 -3.63 -34.69 -11.19
N GLY A 31 -3.68 -33.77 -10.22
CA GLY A 31 -4.90 -33.33 -9.56
C GLY A 31 -5.87 -32.57 -10.44
N ASP A 32 -7.08 -33.12 -10.56
CA ASP A 32 -8.22 -32.45 -11.16
C ASP A 32 -8.59 -31.16 -10.41
N VAL A 33 -8.97 -30.13 -11.17
CA VAL A 33 -9.54 -28.90 -10.65
C VAL A 33 -10.99 -29.16 -10.27
N ILE A 34 -11.33 -28.98 -8.99
CA ILE A 34 -12.69 -29.19 -8.48
C ILE A 34 -13.27 -27.84 -8.08
N GLU A 35 -14.50 -27.55 -8.47
CA GLU A 35 -15.24 -26.37 -8.03
C GLU A 35 -16.16 -26.77 -6.86
N GLY A 36 -16.07 -26.08 -5.71
CA GLY A 36 -16.82 -26.45 -4.51
C GLY A 36 -17.01 -25.30 -3.51
N VAL A 37 -17.74 -25.62 -2.44
CA VAL A 37 -18.00 -24.70 -1.32
C VAL A 37 -17.48 -25.31 -0.03
N GLU A 38 -16.67 -24.56 0.72
CA GLU A 38 -16.14 -24.96 2.02
C GLU A 38 -16.61 -23.98 3.10
N PHE A 39 -17.23 -24.50 4.16
CA PHE A 39 -17.68 -23.72 5.31
C PHE A 39 -16.72 -23.88 6.47
N TYR A 40 -16.37 -22.77 7.11
CA TYR A 40 -15.47 -22.76 8.26
C TYR A 40 -16.25 -22.56 9.56
N SER A 41 -15.70 -23.06 10.67
CA SER A 41 -16.33 -23.02 12.00
C SER A 41 -16.55 -21.60 12.56
N ASN A 42 -15.86 -20.61 12.02
CA ASN A 42 -16.01 -19.20 12.36
C ASN A 42 -17.13 -18.48 11.57
N GLY A 43 -17.85 -19.21 10.71
CA GLY A 43 -18.91 -18.67 9.86
C GLY A 43 -18.41 -18.12 8.51
N ASP A 44 -17.11 -18.14 8.27
CA ASP A 44 -16.55 -17.82 6.96
C ASP A 44 -16.87 -18.95 5.98
N PHE A 45 -16.85 -18.66 4.69
CA PHE A 45 -16.95 -19.70 3.66
C PHE A 45 -16.20 -19.30 2.39
N TYR A 46 -15.77 -20.31 1.66
CA TYR A 46 -15.11 -20.18 0.36
C TYR A 46 -15.96 -20.83 -0.73
N GLU A 47 -16.07 -20.17 -1.88
CA GLU A 47 -16.70 -20.68 -3.09
C GLU A 47 -15.72 -20.53 -4.27
N GLY A 48 -15.30 -21.64 -4.87
CA GLY A 48 -14.37 -21.57 -5.99
C GLY A 48 -13.64 -22.86 -6.29
N GLU A 49 -12.48 -22.71 -6.91
CA GLU A 49 -11.62 -23.81 -7.37
C GLU A 49 -10.75 -24.39 -6.23
N PHE A 50 -10.52 -25.70 -6.28
CA PHE A 50 -9.68 -26.48 -5.38
C PHE A 50 -8.73 -27.36 -6.18
N HIS A 51 -7.45 -27.36 -5.82
CA HIS A 51 -6.44 -28.29 -6.32
C HIS A 51 -5.83 -29.05 -5.13
N GLY A 52 -5.85 -30.39 -5.17
CA GLY A 52 -5.31 -31.22 -4.08
C GLY A 52 -5.93 -30.91 -2.72
N GLY A 53 -7.25 -30.71 -2.68
CA GLY A 53 -8.02 -30.39 -1.47
C GLY A 53 -7.80 -28.99 -0.89
N ARG A 54 -7.05 -28.12 -1.56
CA ARG A 54 -6.77 -26.75 -1.09
C ARG A 54 -7.33 -25.71 -2.08
N CYS A 55 -7.83 -24.60 -1.55
CA CYS A 55 -8.30 -23.48 -2.38
C CYS A 55 -7.18 -23.01 -3.29
N SER A 56 -7.39 -23.08 -4.60
CA SER A 56 -6.37 -22.80 -5.60
C SER A 56 -7.06 -22.47 -6.92
N GLY A 57 -6.56 -21.45 -7.63
CA GLY A 57 -7.23 -20.91 -8.82
C GLY A 57 -8.13 -19.72 -8.49
N SER A 58 -9.34 -19.70 -9.02
CA SER A 58 -10.29 -18.59 -8.86
C SER A 58 -11.32 -18.88 -7.77
N GLY A 59 -11.55 -17.92 -6.86
CA GLY A 59 -12.58 -18.09 -5.84
C GLY A 59 -12.90 -16.85 -5.01
N VAL A 60 -14.05 -16.92 -4.34
CA VAL A 60 -14.57 -15.89 -3.46
C VAL A 60 -14.54 -16.41 -2.02
N TYR A 61 -13.97 -15.62 -1.12
CA TYR A 61 -14.00 -15.90 0.31
C TYR A 61 -14.82 -14.85 1.02
N HIS A 62 -15.79 -15.30 1.78
CA HIS A 62 -16.68 -14.47 2.57
C HIS A 62 -16.24 -14.49 4.01
N TYR A 63 -15.83 -13.32 4.51
CA TYR A 63 -15.55 -13.14 5.91
C TYR A 63 -16.83 -12.76 6.64
N PHE A 64 -17.26 -13.59 7.60
CA PHE A 64 -18.47 -13.36 8.37
C PHE A 64 -18.44 -11.96 9.00
N GLU A 65 -19.42 -11.14 8.63
CA GLU A 65 -19.59 -9.73 9.02
C GLU A 65 -18.42 -8.77 8.69
N SER A 66 -17.32 -9.26 8.11
CA SER A 66 -16.04 -8.54 8.04
C SER A 66 -15.63 -8.16 6.62
N GLY A 67 -16.22 -8.77 5.60
CA GLY A 67 -15.95 -8.44 4.20
C GLY A 67 -15.91 -9.64 3.27
N ARG A 68 -15.18 -9.49 2.16
CA ARG A 68 -14.90 -10.59 1.23
C ARG A 68 -13.64 -10.32 0.41
N TYR A 69 -13.04 -11.40 -0.07
CA TYR A 69 -12.01 -11.39 -1.10
C TYR A 69 -12.52 -12.08 -2.36
N GLU A 70 -12.21 -11.50 -3.51
CA GLU A 70 -12.55 -12.02 -4.83
C GLU A 70 -11.28 -12.00 -5.69
N GLY A 71 -10.71 -13.16 -6.01
CA GLY A 71 -9.48 -13.19 -6.79
C GLY A 71 -8.84 -14.55 -6.92
N GLU A 72 -7.53 -14.52 -7.15
CA GLU A 72 -6.66 -15.67 -7.36
C GLU A 72 -6.14 -16.23 -6.03
N TRP A 73 -5.97 -17.56 -6.02
CA TRP A 73 -5.60 -18.37 -4.88
C TRP A 73 -4.51 -19.36 -5.25
N VAL A 74 -3.58 -19.59 -4.32
CA VAL A 74 -2.61 -20.69 -4.38
C VAL A 74 -2.49 -21.27 -2.99
N ASP A 75 -2.72 -22.58 -2.85
CA ASP A 75 -2.51 -23.32 -1.61
C ASP A 75 -3.20 -22.69 -0.37
N GLY A 76 -4.46 -22.27 -0.53
CA GLY A 76 -5.27 -21.68 0.53
C GLY A 76 -4.94 -20.21 0.85
N LYS A 77 -4.14 -19.53 0.01
CA LYS A 77 -3.75 -18.12 0.22
C LYS A 77 -4.03 -17.26 -0.99
N TYR A 78 -4.26 -15.97 -0.74
CA TYR A 78 -4.28 -14.96 -1.80
C TYR A 78 -2.92 -14.90 -2.49
N ASP A 79 -2.87 -15.20 -3.77
CA ASP A 79 -1.64 -15.13 -4.55
C ASP A 79 -2.02 -14.85 -6.00
N GLY A 80 -1.47 -13.76 -6.57
CA GLY A 80 -1.90 -13.23 -7.86
C GLY A 80 -2.70 -11.93 -7.72
N TYR A 81 -3.79 -11.77 -8.46
CA TYR A 81 -4.62 -10.55 -8.44
C TYR A 81 -5.97 -10.76 -7.75
N GLY A 82 -6.44 -9.71 -7.06
CA GLY A 82 -7.73 -9.78 -6.39
C GLY A 82 -8.25 -8.45 -5.88
N ILE A 83 -9.50 -8.50 -5.42
CA ILE A 83 -10.20 -7.39 -4.78
C ILE A 83 -10.63 -7.84 -3.39
N GLU A 84 -10.14 -7.13 -2.38
CA GLU A 84 -10.59 -7.30 -1.00
C GLU A 84 -11.47 -6.11 -0.63
N SER A 85 -12.65 -6.41 -0.09
CA SER A 85 -13.62 -5.43 0.37
C SER A 85 -13.88 -5.69 1.85
N TRP A 86 -13.65 -4.69 2.70
CA TRP A 86 -13.89 -4.82 4.13
C TRP A 86 -15.23 -4.21 4.53
N ALA A 87 -15.73 -4.63 5.70
CA ALA A 87 -16.85 -3.96 6.36
C ALA A 87 -16.57 -2.46 6.50
N ARG A 88 -17.62 -1.63 6.38
CA ARG A 88 -17.58 -0.16 6.35
C ARG A 88 -17.01 0.48 5.07
N GLY A 89 -16.58 -0.30 4.08
CA GLY A 89 -16.37 0.18 2.71
C GLY A 89 -14.92 0.42 2.28
N SER A 90 -13.92 0.10 3.11
CA SER A 90 -12.53 0.03 2.63
C SER A 90 -12.40 -1.01 1.52
N LYS A 91 -11.51 -0.76 0.55
CA LYS A 91 -11.33 -1.66 -0.60
C LYS A 91 -9.91 -1.61 -1.14
N TYR A 92 -9.35 -2.78 -1.44
CA TYR A 92 -8.07 -2.94 -2.11
C TYR A 92 -8.30 -3.59 -3.46
N LYS A 93 -7.57 -3.12 -4.46
CA LYS A 93 -7.53 -3.72 -5.79
C LYS A 93 -6.08 -3.80 -6.23
N GLY A 94 -5.54 -4.99 -6.41
CA GLY A 94 -4.16 -5.12 -6.83
C GLY A 94 -3.64 -6.54 -6.68
N CYS A 95 -2.32 -6.63 -6.59
CA CYS A 95 -1.63 -7.90 -6.45
C CYS A 95 -1.46 -8.32 -4.98
N TYR A 96 -1.46 -9.63 -4.77
CA TYR A 96 -1.21 -10.35 -3.54
C TYR A 96 -0.11 -11.38 -3.78
N LYS A 97 0.62 -11.71 -2.73
CA LYS A 97 1.59 -12.80 -2.69
C LYS A 97 1.54 -13.42 -1.31
N GLN A 98 1.29 -14.72 -1.22
CA GLN A 98 1.24 -15.46 0.05
C GLN A 98 0.33 -14.81 1.12
N GLY A 99 -0.83 -14.30 0.72
CA GLY A 99 -1.82 -13.68 1.59
C GLY A 99 -1.58 -12.20 1.86
N LEU A 100 -0.48 -11.61 1.39
CA LEU A 100 -0.13 -10.21 1.65
C LEU A 100 -0.20 -9.37 0.38
N ARG A 101 -0.67 -8.12 0.51
CA ARG A 101 -0.60 -7.14 -0.59
C ARG A 101 0.84 -6.99 -1.07
N HIS A 102 1.04 -7.08 -2.38
CA HIS A 102 2.36 -7.07 -3.01
C HIS A 102 2.28 -6.46 -4.41
N GLY A 103 3.41 -6.04 -4.97
CA GLY A 103 3.44 -5.50 -6.34
C GLY A 103 2.74 -4.15 -6.43
N PHE A 104 1.75 -4.01 -7.29
CA PHE A 104 1.01 -2.76 -7.48
C PHE A 104 -0.45 -2.90 -7.07
N GLY A 105 -1.02 -1.82 -6.53
CA GLY A 105 -2.42 -1.81 -6.14
C GLY A 105 -2.91 -0.47 -5.63
N VAL A 106 -4.23 -0.37 -5.49
CA VAL A 106 -4.94 0.78 -4.94
C VAL A 106 -5.70 0.35 -3.71
N TYR A 107 -5.45 1.03 -2.59
CA TYR A 107 -6.23 0.92 -1.38
C TYR A 107 -7.03 2.20 -1.15
N LYS A 108 -8.36 2.07 -1.06
CA LYS A 108 -9.27 3.14 -0.68
C LYS A 108 -9.77 2.87 0.73
N PHE A 109 -9.52 3.80 1.63
CA PHE A 109 -9.97 3.74 3.00
C PHE A 109 -11.44 4.18 3.08
N TYR A 110 -12.21 3.61 4.00
CA TYR A 110 -13.58 4.06 4.26
C TYR A 110 -13.68 5.53 4.68
N THR A 111 -12.58 6.12 5.18
CA THR A 111 -12.48 7.54 5.54
C THR A 111 -12.39 8.47 4.33
N GLY A 112 -12.22 7.92 3.12
CA GLY A 112 -12.06 8.67 1.88
C GLY A 112 -10.59 8.85 1.45
N ASP A 113 -9.64 8.58 2.34
CA ASP A 113 -8.22 8.56 1.98
C ASP A 113 -7.93 7.41 1.00
N SER A 114 -6.84 7.52 0.24
CA SER A 114 -6.40 6.44 -0.63
C SER A 114 -4.88 6.41 -0.82
N TYR A 115 -4.38 5.22 -1.13
CA TYR A 115 -3.03 5.00 -1.60
C TYR A 115 -3.05 4.23 -2.91
N ALA A 116 -2.27 4.66 -3.89
CA ALA A 116 -2.09 4.01 -5.17
C ALA A 116 -0.60 3.93 -5.48
N GLY A 117 -0.04 2.73 -5.62
CA GLY A 117 1.39 2.58 -5.85
C GLY A 117 1.89 1.18 -5.60
N GLU A 118 3.18 1.11 -5.26
CA GLU A 118 3.89 -0.11 -4.95
C GLU A 118 3.59 -0.61 -3.52
N TRP A 119 3.61 -1.93 -3.35
CA TRP A 119 3.32 -2.66 -2.13
C TRP A 119 4.34 -3.77 -1.92
N CYS A 120 4.79 -3.94 -0.68
CA CYS A 120 5.67 -5.04 -0.29
C CYS A 120 5.25 -5.58 1.07
N ASN A 121 4.95 -6.88 1.12
CA ASN A 121 4.59 -7.62 2.34
C ASN A 121 3.51 -6.92 3.17
N GLY A 122 2.44 -6.48 2.50
CA GLY A 122 1.29 -5.84 3.14
C GLY A 122 1.42 -4.32 3.30
N GLN A 123 2.60 -3.73 3.14
CA GLN A 123 2.85 -2.31 3.41
C GLN A 123 3.10 -1.51 2.13
N SER A 124 2.77 -0.23 2.12
CA SER A 124 3.20 0.67 1.03
C SER A 124 4.73 0.76 1.00
N HIS A 125 5.28 0.70 -0.20
CA HIS A 125 6.70 0.67 -0.46
C HIS A 125 6.97 1.27 -1.84
N GLY A 126 8.21 1.63 -2.17
CA GLY A 126 8.55 2.13 -3.51
C GLY A 126 7.86 3.45 -3.82
N VAL A 127 7.45 3.67 -5.07
CA VAL A 127 6.79 4.92 -5.48
C VAL A 127 5.27 4.78 -5.39
N GLY A 128 4.63 5.80 -4.82
CA GLY A 128 3.18 5.84 -4.71
C GLY A 128 2.59 7.23 -4.56
N VAL A 129 1.26 7.27 -4.60
CA VAL A 129 0.42 8.45 -4.41
C VAL A 129 -0.46 8.20 -3.21
N GLN A 130 -0.37 9.07 -2.19
CA GLN A 130 -1.31 9.13 -1.09
C GLN A 130 -2.20 10.36 -1.30
N ALA A 131 -3.50 10.14 -1.47
CA ALA A 131 -4.49 11.21 -1.53
C ALA A 131 -5.33 11.20 -0.24
N CYS A 132 -5.39 12.35 0.42
CA CYS A 132 -6.18 12.54 1.63
C CYS A 132 -7.57 13.06 1.27
N SER A 133 -8.56 12.64 2.03
CA SER A 133 -9.96 13.09 1.95
C SER A 133 -10.13 14.60 2.10
N ASP A 134 -9.17 15.27 2.73
CA ASP A 134 -9.14 16.71 2.93
C ASP A 134 -8.61 17.50 1.71
N GLY A 135 -8.22 16.80 0.64
CA GLY A 135 -7.67 17.36 -0.60
C GLY A 135 -6.15 17.44 -0.65
N SER A 136 -5.44 17.13 0.45
CA SER A 136 -3.98 17.04 0.44
C SER A 136 -3.51 15.83 -0.37
N CYS A 137 -2.34 15.92 -1.01
CA CYS A 137 -1.77 14.78 -1.72
C CYS A 137 -0.24 14.71 -1.57
N TYR A 138 0.26 13.49 -1.44
CA TYR A 138 1.68 13.17 -1.51
C TYR A 138 1.95 12.27 -2.70
N VAL A 139 3.01 12.59 -3.44
CA VAL A 139 3.55 11.75 -4.51
C VAL A 139 5.03 11.57 -4.23
N GLY A 140 5.49 10.35 -4.05
CA GLY A 140 6.91 10.12 -3.75
C GLY A 140 7.20 8.71 -3.30
N GLU A 141 8.36 8.54 -2.69
CA GLU A 141 8.83 7.26 -2.20
C GLU A 141 8.24 6.93 -0.82
N PHE A 142 8.06 5.64 -0.58
CA PHE A 142 7.57 5.01 0.63
C PHE A 142 8.49 3.87 1.03
N LYS A 143 8.66 3.69 2.34
CA LYS A 143 9.42 2.56 2.90
C LYS A 143 8.72 2.08 4.15
N PHE A 144 8.19 0.85 4.12
CA PHE A 144 7.50 0.22 5.26
C PHE A 144 6.36 1.09 5.80
N GLY A 145 5.46 1.51 4.91
CA GLY A 145 4.24 2.22 5.32
C GLY A 145 4.39 3.74 5.51
N VAL A 146 5.63 4.28 5.50
CA VAL A 146 5.90 5.69 5.77
C VAL A 146 6.56 6.39 4.59
N LYS A 147 6.33 7.70 4.46
CA LYS A 147 7.02 8.54 3.47
C LYS A 147 8.52 8.55 3.75
N HIS A 148 9.30 8.37 2.71
CA HIS A 148 10.74 8.26 2.79
C HIS A 148 11.35 8.76 1.48
N GLY A 149 12.66 9.04 1.45
CA GLY A 149 13.33 9.41 0.19
C GLY A 149 12.76 10.69 -0.40
N LEU A 150 12.61 10.74 -1.71
CA LEU A 150 12.13 11.91 -2.43
C LEU A 150 10.60 11.94 -2.55
N GLY A 151 10.01 13.13 -2.38
CA GLY A 151 8.59 13.30 -2.61
C GLY A 151 8.12 14.74 -2.68
N CYS A 152 6.94 14.90 -3.26
CA CYS A 152 6.20 16.14 -3.36
C CYS A 152 4.92 16.05 -2.52
N TYR A 153 4.64 17.08 -1.74
CA TYR A 153 3.40 17.19 -0.97
C TYR A 153 2.67 18.48 -1.33
N HIS A 154 1.39 18.35 -1.66
CA HIS A 154 0.46 19.46 -1.81
C HIS A 154 -0.46 19.46 -0.60
N PHE A 155 -0.41 20.53 0.18
CA PHE A 155 -1.20 20.68 1.39
C PHE A 155 -2.57 21.28 1.06
N ARG A 156 -3.59 20.92 1.84
CA ARG A 156 -4.94 21.48 1.73
C ARG A 156 -4.97 23.02 1.77
N ASN A 157 -4.07 23.65 2.51
CA ASN A 157 -3.99 25.11 2.63
C ASN A 157 -3.36 25.79 1.38
N GLY A 158 -2.92 25.01 0.39
CA GLY A 158 -2.26 25.50 -0.82
C GLY A 158 -0.73 25.51 -0.76
N ASP A 159 -0.14 25.23 0.40
CA ASP A 159 1.31 25.07 0.54
C ASP A 159 1.78 23.86 -0.30
N ARG A 160 3.05 23.88 -0.69
CA ARG A 160 3.69 22.80 -1.44
C ARG A 160 5.09 22.56 -0.93
N TYR A 161 5.48 21.31 -0.84
CA TYR A 161 6.86 20.91 -0.56
C TYR A 161 7.35 19.94 -1.62
N ALA A 162 8.60 20.08 -2.04
CA ALA A 162 9.31 19.11 -2.86
C ALA A 162 10.71 18.90 -2.27
N GLY A 163 11.04 17.67 -1.92
CA GLY A 163 12.35 17.36 -1.34
C GLY A 163 12.39 16.00 -0.65
N GLU A 164 13.27 15.90 0.33
CA GLU A 164 13.54 14.68 1.08
C GLU A 164 12.60 14.45 2.28
N TYR A 165 12.34 13.17 2.55
CA TYR A 165 11.53 12.67 3.64
C TYR A 165 12.27 11.57 4.39
N PHE A 166 12.12 11.56 5.71
CA PHE A 166 12.57 10.47 6.57
C PHE A 166 11.50 10.15 7.61
N GLY A 167 10.83 9.01 7.45
CA GLY A 167 9.87 8.51 8.42
C GLY A 167 8.67 9.45 8.61
N ASP A 168 7.95 9.73 7.53
CA ASP A 168 6.81 10.66 7.45
C ASP A 168 7.15 12.16 7.64
N LYS A 169 8.40 12.51 7.94
CA LYS A 169 8.80 13.89 8.20
C LYS A 169 9.64 14.46 7.05
N ILE A 170 9.41 15.73 6.74
CA ILE A 170 10.30 16.52 5.88
C ILE A 170 11.69 16.54 6.52
N HIS A 171 12.71 16.16 5.75
CA HIS A 171 14.08 15.99 6.22
C HIS A 171 15.06 16.35 5.10
N GLY A 172 16.33 16.56 5.41
CA GLY A 172 17.37 16.71 4.40
C GLY A 172 17.22 17.99 3.58
N PHE A 173 17.31 17.93 2.25
CA PHE A 173 17.17 19.11 1.40
C PHE A 173 15.80 19.21 0.73
N GLY A 174 15.28 20.43 0.58
CA GLY A 174 14.05 20.63 -0.16
C GLY A 174 13.58 22.08 -0.23
N VAL A 175 12.57 22.28 -1.06
CA VAL A 175 11.93 23.57 -1.31
C VAL A 175 10.50 23.54 -0.81
N TYR A 176 10.13 24.53 -0.01
CA TYR A 176 8.77 24.73 0.49
C TYR A 176 8.21 26.03 -0.06
N HIS A 177 7.13 25.95 -0.81
CA HIS A 177 6.34 27.09 -1.27
C HIS A 177 5.13 27.27 -0.37
N PHE A 178 4.99 28.46 0.20
CA PHE A 178 3.83 28.83 1.00
C PHE A 178 2.74 29.40 0.08
N ALA A 179 1.48 29.14 0.40
CA ALA A 179 0.32 29.63 -0.34
C ALA A 179 0.25 31.17 -0.40
N ASN A 180 0.85 31.85 0.58
CA ASN A 180 0.97 33.31 0.61
C ASN A 180 2.02 33.87 -0.38
N GLY A 181 2.72 33.01 -1.13
CA GLY A 181 3.74 33.37 -2.11
C GLY A 181 5.16 33.45 -1.54
N HIS A 182 5.36 33.16 -0.25
CA HIS A 182 6.70 33.02 0.31
C HIS A 182 7.28 31.66 -0.10
N TYR A 183 8.58 31.49 0.05
CA TYR A 183 9.20 30.17 -0.08
C TYR A 183 10.48 30.03 0.74
N TYR A 184 10.87 28.79 1.01
CA TYR A 184 12.13 28.44 1.66
C TYR A 184 12.87 27.39 0.84
N GLU A 185 14.17 27.61 0.66
CA GLU A 185 15.08 26.70 -0.02
C GLU A 185 16.25 26.41 0.94
N GLY A 186 16.40 25.16 1.35
CA GLY A 186 17.54 24.78 2.18
C GLY A 186 17.36 23.45 2.89
N SER A 187 18.03 23.35 4.03
CA SER A 187 18.04 22.13 4.84
C SER A 187 16.87 22.07 5.83
N TRP A 188 16.49 20.85 6.14
CA TRP A 188 15.35 20.46 6.96
C TRP A 188 15.73 19.34 7.93
N HIS A 189 15.15 19.37 9.10
CA HIS A 189 15.26 18.30 10.08
C HIS A 189 13.94 18.14 10.82
N GLU A 190 13.33 16.96 10.73
CA GLU A 190 12.11 16.60 11.46
C GLU A 190 10.96 17.61 11.27
N GLY A 191 10.77 18.10 10.03
CA GLY A 191 9.73 19.07 9.67
C GLY A 191 10.09 20.53 9.93
N ARG A 192 11.29 20.83 10.44
CA ARG A 192 11.72 22.20 10.76
C ARG A 192 12.87 22.62 9.85
N ARG A 193 12.91 23.91 9.51
CA ARG A 193 14.10 24.50 8.86
C ARG A 193 15.29 24.36 9.80
N GLN A 194 16.39 23.82 9.29
CA GLN A 194 17.59 23.52 10.04
C GLN A 194 18.82 23.77 9.16
N GLY A 195 19.96 24.15 9.74
CA GLY A 195 21.18 24.40 8.98
C GLY A 195 21.05 25.59 8.04
N TYR A 196 21.79 25.57 6.93
CA TYR A 196 21.77 26.69 6.00
C TYR A 196 20.50 26.72 5.14
N GLY A 197 20.04 27.92 4.82
CA GLY A 197 18.90 28.09 3.93
C GLY A 197 18.53 29.54 3.67
N MET A 198 17.67 29.73 2.66
CA MET A 198 17.18 31.02 2.24
C MET A 198 15.66 31.03 2.28
N TYR A 199 15.10 31.98 3.03
CA TYR A 199 13.69 32.30 3.04
C TYR A 199 13.44 33.53 2.18
N MET A 200 12.46 33.47 1.29
CA MET A 200 12.12 34.55 0.39
C MET A 200 10.66 34.94 0.59
N PHE A 201 10.44 36.23 0.82
CA PHE A 201 9.14 36.83 0.94
C PHE A 201 8.57 37.13 -0.45
N ARG A 202 7.24 37.25 -0.55
CA ARG A 202 6.56 37.53 -1.82
C ARG A 202 6.99 38.86 -2.44
N ASN A 203 7.39 39.83 -1.61
CA ASN A 203 7.87 41.14 -2.06
C ASN A 203 9.31 41.11 -2.62
N GLY A 204 9.97 39.94 -2.62
CA GLY A 204 11.35 39.77 -3.08
C GLY A 204 12.41 39.89 -1.98
N ASP A 205 12.03 40.32 -0.77
CA ASP A 205 12.98 40.36 0.35
C ASP A 205 13.41 38.95 0.74
N GLY A 206 14.68 38.80 1.10
CA GLY A 206 15.27 37.52 1.46
C GLY A 206 15.90 37.53 2.85
N ARG A 207 15.79 36.42 3.56
CA ARG A 207 16.55 36.11 4.78
C ARG A 207 17.31 34.82 4.56
N CYS A 208 18.62 34.92 4.43
CA CYS A 208 19.51 33.78 4.32
C CYS A 208 20.43 33.68 5.54
N GLY A 209 20.78 32.45 5.89
CA GLY A 209 21.63 32.21 7.05
C GLY A 209 21.48 30.80 7.60
N GLU A 210 21.91 30.64 8.85
CA GLU A 210 21.79 29.40 9.60
C GLU A 210 20.51 29.40 10.44
N TRP A 211 19.73 28.33 10.26
CA TRP A 211 18.46 28.06 10.92
C TRP A 211 18.62 26.95 11.95
N ASP A 212 18.00 27.13 13.11
CA ASP A 212 17.94 26.09 14.14
C ASP A 212 16.51 26.00 14.68
N ALA A 213 15.94 24.80 14.57
CA ALA A 213 14.57 24.50 14.95
C ALA A 213 13.54 25.51 14.40
N GLY A 214 13.72 25.95 13.16
CA GLY A 214 12.83 26.88 12.48
C GLY A 214 13.13 28.36 12.69
N ASN A 215 14.13 28.72 13.51
CA ASN A 215 14.50 30.11 13.80
C ASN A 215 15.83 30.48 13.15
N LEU A 216 15.91 31.65 12.51
CA LEU A 216 17.16 32.16 11.96
C LEU A 216 18.08 32.59 13.11
N LYS A 217 19.20 31.89 13.30
CA LYS A 217 20.19 32.17 14.35
C LYS A 217 21.26 33.14 13.90
N LEU A 218 21.77 32.94 12.69
CA LEU A 218 22.82 33.75 12.10
C LEU A 218 22.39 34.20 10.71
N SER A 219 22.27 35.51 10.50
CA SER A 219 22.03 36.08 9.17
C SER A 219 23.33 36.12 8.40
N LEU A 220 23.32 35.64 7.15
CA LEU A 220 24.47 35.64 6.25
C LEU A 220 24.11 36.34 4.93
N PRO A 221 25.08 36.85 4.17
CA PRO A 221 24.80 37.39 2.84
C PRO A 221 24.42 36.26 1.84
N PRO A 222 23.58 36.52 0.83
CA PRO A 222 23.21 35.52 -0.17
C PRO A 222 24.39 34.93 -0.95
N GLN A 223 25.48 35.69 -1.07
CA GLN A 223 26.71 35.28 -1.76
C GLN A 223 27.59 34.34 -0.93
N ASN A 224 27.22 34.06 0.33
CA ASN A 224 27.97 33.13 1.16
C ASN A 224 27.94 31.72 0.54
N ASP A 225 29.10 31.11 0.37
CA ASP A 225 29.23 29.82 -0.32
C ASP A 225 28.37 28.71 0.31
N ALA A 226 28.19 28.71 1.64
CA ALA A 226 27.36 27.71 2.31
C ALA A 226 25.88 27.88 1.95
N ILE A 227 25.41 29.12 1.82
CA ILE A 227 24.05 29.43 1.36
C ILE A 227 23.88 28.99 -0.10
N ILE A 228 24.79 29.39 -0.98
CA ILE A 228 24.73 29.06 -2.42
C ILE A 228 24.65 27.55 -2.61
N ARG A 229 25.57 26.79 -2.01
CA ARG A 229 25.60 25.32 -2.12
C ARG A 229 24.31 24.68 -1.61
N THR A 230 23.80 25.15 -0.48
CA THR A 230 22.60 24.58 0.15
C THR A 230 21.34 24.87 -0.66
N VAL A 231 21.20 26.09 -1.18
CA VAL A 231 20.08 26.45 -2.07
C VAL A 231 20.15 25.64 -3.37
N GLN A 232 21.34 25.47 -3.97
CA GLN A 232 21.51 24.62 -5.15
C GLN A 232 21.14 23.16 -4.87
N ALA A 233 21.57 22.61 -3.72
CA ALA A 233 21.19 21.25 -3.31
C ALA A 233 19.68 21.14 -3.13
N ALA A 234 19.04 22.07 -2.41
CA ALA A 234 17.59 22.08 -2.20
C ALA A 234 16.80 22.12 -3.52
N ARG A 235 17.20 22.99 -4.46
CA ARG A 235 16.56 23.07 -5.78
C ARG A 235 16.74 21.80 -6.58
N LYS A 236 17.95 21.23 -6.61
CA LYS A 236 18.22 19.97 -7.31
C LYS A 236 17.43 18.81 -6.72
N THR A 237 17.35 18.71 -5.39
CA THR A 237 16.56 17.68 -4.70
C THR A 237 15.06 17.86 -4.99
N ALA A 238 14.55 19.10 -4.97
CA ALA A 238 13.17 19.38 -5.33
C ALA A 238 12.86 19.01 -6.79
N GLU A 239 13.75 19.33 -7.73
CA GLU A 239 13.63 18.95 -9.14
C GLU A 239 13.59 17.42 -9.30
N ASN A 240 14.48 16.69 -8.63
CA ASN A 240 14.48 15.23 -8.63
C ASN A 240 13.18 14.65 -8.04
N ALA A 241 12.65 15.24 -6.98
CA ALA A 241 11.39 14.83 -6.36
C ALA A 241 10.17 15.09 -7.28
N ILE A 242 10.20 16.17 -8.07
CA ILE A 242 9.15 16.49 -9.05
C ILE A 242 9.21 15.52 -10.24
N ASN A 243 10.43 15.16 -10.68
CA ASN A 243 10.68 14.29 -11.82
C ASN A 243 10.68 12.80 -11.48
N LEU A 244 10.23 12.43 -10.26
CA LEU A 244 10.16 11.04 -9.84
C LEU A 244 9.28 10.22 -10.82
N PRO A 245 9.74 9.07 -11.34
CA PRO A 245 8.98 8.28 -12.30
C PRO A 245 7.65 7.83 -11.73
N ARG A 246 6.55 8.28 -12.35
CA ARG A 246 5.22 7.86 -11.95
C ARG A 246 4.97 6.39 -12.29
N LYS A 247 4.14 5.73 -11.47
CA LYS A 247 3.79 4.31 -11.63
C LYS A 247 2.32 4.12 -12.04
N ASP A 248 1.67 5.16 -12.56
CA ASP A 248 0.24 5.16 -12.92
C ASP A 248 -0.11 3.99 -13.86
N ASP A 249 0.70 3.72 -14.89
CA ASP A 249 0.45 2.62 -15.83
C ASP A 249 0.51 1.24 -15.16
N HIS A 250 1.43 1.04 -14.22
CA HIS A 250 1.58 -0.23 -13.51
C HIS A 250 0.41 -0.44 -12.54
N VAL A 251 0.01 0.62 -11.83
CA VAL A 251 -1.18 0.62 -10.97
C VAL A 251 -2.44 0.34 -11.79
N ASN A 252 -2.62 1.01 -12.93
CA ASN A 252 -3.76 0.82 -13.82
C ASN A 252 -3.84 -0.62 -14.34
N LYS A 253 -2.71 -1.19 -14.77
CA LYS A 253 -2.63 -2.60 -15.19
C LYS A 253 -3.02 -3.55 -14.05
N ALA A 254 -2.52 -3.32 -12.84
CA ALA A 254 -2.85 -4.15 -11.68
C ALA A 254 -4.33 -4.04 -11.29
N VAL A 255 -4.93 -2.86 -11.38
CA VAL A 255 -6.37 -2.68 -11.15
C VAL A 255 -7.20 -3.41 -12.20
N ILE A 256 -6.81 -3.33 -13.49
CA ILE A 256 -7.49 -4.07 -14.56
C ILE A 256 -7.40 -5.58 -14.33
N ALA A 257 -6.21 -6.09 -14.00
CA ALA A 257 -5.99 -7.50 -13.68
C ALA A 257 -6.82 -7.94 -12.46
N ALA A 258 -6.84 -7.15 -11.39
CA ALA A 258 -7.67 -7.41 -10.20
C ALA A 258 -9.17 -7.46 -10.52
N ASN A 259 -9.69 -6.57 -11.37
CA ASN A 259 -11.11 -6.64 -11.77
C ASN A 259 -11.42 -7.87 -12.63
N ARG A 260 -10.47 -8.32 -13.47
CA ARG A 260 -10.61 -9.56 -14.26
C ARG A 260 -10.60 -10.79 -13.34
N ALA A 261 -9.63 -10.89 -12.44
CA ALA A 261 -9.52 -11.96 -11.45
C ALA A 261 -10.77 -12.05 -10.57
N ALA A 262 -11.26 -10.91 -10.05
CA ALA A 262 -12.50 -10.88 -9.27
C ALA A 262 -13.73 -11.32 -10.09
N THR A 263 -13.75 -11.08 -11.41
CA THR A 263 -14.83 -11.55 -12.28
C THR A 263 -14.77 -13.06 -12.49
N ALA A 264 -13.57 -13.61 -12.74
CA ALA A 264 -13.36 -15.05 -12.82
C ALA A 264 -13.71 -15.75 -11.50
N ALA A 265 -13.28 -15.20 -10.37
CA ALA A 265 -13.64 -15.69 -9.03
C ALA A 265 -15.15 -15.80 -8.83
N ARG A 266 -15.92 -14.76 -9.19
CA ARG A 266 -17.38 -14.82 -9.10
C ARG A 266 -18.00 -15.86 -10.03
N VAL A 267 -17.43 -16.09 -11.21
CA VAL A 267 -17.90 -17.15 -12.12
C VAL A 267 -17.63 -18.53 -11.52
N ALA A 268 -16.43 -18.76 -10.97
CA ALA A 268 -16.09 -20.01 -10.29
C ALA A 268 -17.00 -20.26 -9.08
N ALA A 269 -17.26 -19.23 -8.27
CA ALA A 269 -18.18 -19.30 -7.14
C ALA A 269 -19.61 -19.72 -7.56
N VAL A 270 -20.16 -19.10 -8.62
CA VAL A 270 -21.49 -19.48 -9.13
C VAL A 270 -21.54 -20.96 -9.55
N LYS A 271 -20.50 -21.45 -10.22
CA LYS A 271 -20.47 -22.86 -10.63
C LYS A 271 -20.30 -23.81 -9.44
N ALA A 272 -19.48 -23.45 -8.47
CA ALA A 272 -19.30 -24.20 -7.23
C ALA A 272 -20.65 -24.41 -6.51
N VAL A 273 -21.43 -23.33 -6.35
CA VAL A 273 -22.77 -23.39 -5.73
C VAL A 273 -23.75 -24.22 -6.57
N GLN A 274 -23.70 -24.11 -7.91
CA GLN A 274 -24.52 -24.93 -8.81
C GLN A 274 -24.20 -26.42 -8.71
N ASN A 275 -22.92 -26.79 -8.63
CA ASN A 275 -22.49 -28.18 -8.47
C ASN A 275 -22.97 -28.77 -7.14
N GLN A 276 -22.94 -27.97 -6.07
CA GLN A 276 -23.47 -28.36 -4.76
C GLN A 276 -24.99 -28.61 -4.79
N MET A 277 -25.76 -27.72 -5.41
CA MET A 277 -27.23 -27.88 -5.56
C MET A 277 -27.61 -29.06 -6.47
N GLY A 278 -26.76 -29.38 -7.45
CA GLY A 278 -26.97 -30.50 -8.38
C GLY A 278 -26.71 -31.88 -7.79
N GLY A 279 -26.37 -31.99 -6.50
CA GLY A 279 -26.11 -33.28 -5.84
C GLY A 279 -24.79 -33.95 -6.24
N LYS A 280 -23.87 -33.21 -6.87
CA LYS A 280 -22.48 -33.65 -7.00
C LYS A 280 -21.77 -33.33 -5.68
N PHE A 281 -22.12 -34.08 -4.64
CA PHE A 281 -21.39 -34.04 -3.37
C PHE A 281 -19.98 -34.57 -3.61
N CYS A 282 -19.00 -33.68 -3.53
CA CYS A 282 -17.64 -34.10 -3.24
C CYS A 282 -17.58 -34.19 -1.71
N ASP A 283 -17.80 -35.38 -1.17
CA ASP A 283 -17.52 -35.65 0.24
C ASP A 283 -16.02 -35.46 0.45
N ILE A 284 -15.66 -34.39 1.16
CA ILE A 284 -14.32 -34.22 1.71
C ILE A 284 -14.41 -34.77 3.13
N ASP A 285 -14.29 -36.09 3.26
CA ASP A 285 -14.21 -36.75 4.57
C ASP A 285 -12.84 -36.47 5.20
N VAL A 286 -12.91 -35.74 6.33
CA VAL A 286 -12.03 -35.63 7.53
C VAL A 286 -10.51 -35.70 7.35
#